data_AF-A0A518LLH2-F1
#
_entry.id   AF-A0A518LLH2-F1
#
_cell.length_a   1.000
_cell.length_b   1.000
_cell.length_c   1.000
_cell.angle_alpha   90.00
_cell.angle_beta   90.00
_cell.angle_gamma   90.00
#
_symmetry.space_group_name_H-M   'P 1'
#
loop_
_entity.id
_entity.type
_entity.pdbx_description
1 polymer ?
#
loop_
_entity_poly.entity_id
_entity_poly.type
_entity_poly.pdbx_seq_one_letter_code
_entity_poly.pdbx_strand_id
1 'polypeptide(L)' 'MTDSQHPILDDLFHGCALAAYVEQALAQRGWPDPESTRVRAYQYYEEALAARNSKPRDR' A
#
# COMPACT_ATOMS: atom_id res chain seq x y z
N MET A 1 9.31 27.74 5.46
CA MET A 1 8.46 26.69 6.05
C MET A 1 7.65 26.09 4.92
N THR A 2 8.07 24.93 4.40
CA THR A 2 7.29 24.18 3.41
C THR A 2 7.57 22.70 3.63
N ASP A 3 6.53 22.06 4.16
CA ASP A 3 6.07 20.71 3.89
C ASP A 3 7.08 19.57 4.04
N SER A 4 6.99 18.95 5.21
CA SER A 4 7.45 17.61 5.53
C SER A 4 6.83 16.61 4.54
N GLN A 5 7.45 16.44 3.37
CA GLN A 5 7.22 15.26 2.54
C GLN A 5 7.57 14.04 3.40
N HIS A 6 6.56 13.42 4.01
CA HIS A 6 6.75 12.25 4.84
C HIS A 6 7.10 11.09 3.90
N PRO A 7 8.37 10.62 3.83
CA PRO A 7 8.75 9.48 2.98
C PRO A 7 7.98 8.20 3.37
N ILE A 8 7.40 8.18 4.57
CA ILE A 8 6.53 7.12 5.09
C ILE A 8 5.19 7.05 4.33
N LEU A 9 4.67 8.15 3.78
CA LEU A 9 3.45 8.13 2.95
C LEU A 9 3.77 8.08 1.45
N ASP A 10 4.95 8.53 1.04
CA ASP A 10 5.40 8.53 -0.36
C ASP A 10 5.97 7.18 -0.84
N ASP A 11 6.35 6.29 0.07
CA ASP A 11 6.75 4.95 -0.32
C ASP A 11 5.51 4.10 -0.63
N LEU A 12 5.41 3.66 -1.90
CA LEU A 12 4.32 2.87 -2.49
C LEU A 12 3.85 1.74 -1.56
N PHE A 13 4.79 1.12 -0.86
CA PHE A 13 4.51 0.05 0.10
C PHE A 13 3.60 0.48 1.26
N HIS A 14 3.81 1.67 1.82
CA HIS A 14 3.00 2.16 2.95
C HIS A 14 1.57 2.51 2.53
N GLY A 15 1.39 3.01 1.31
CA GLY A 15 0.06 3.17 0.70
C GLY A 15 -0.66 1.82 0.57
N CYS A 16 0.05 0.79 0.09
CA CYS A 16 -0.45 -0.58 0.02
C CYS A 16 -0.77 -1.16 1.41
N ALA A 17 0.06 -0.89 2.42
CA ALA A 17 -0.15 -1.33 3.79
C ALA A 17 -1.40 -0.68 4.43
N LEU A 18 -1.61 0.62 4.21
CA LEU A 18 -2.80 1.31 4.68
C LEU A 18 -4.07 0.76 4.01
N ALA A 19 -4.04 0.54 2.69
CA ALA A 19 -5.16 -0.04 1.95
C ALA A 19 -5.52 -1.44 2.49
N ALA A 20 -4.52 -2.32 2.65
CA ALA A 20 -4.69 -3.64 3.22
C ALA A 20 -5.30 -3.61 4.63
N TYR A 21 -4.79 -2.71 5.49
CA TYR A 21 -5.30 -2.54 6.85
C TYR A 21 -6.77 -2.13 6.86
N VAL A 22 -7.14 -1.10 6.09
CA VAL A 22 -8.51 -0.57 6.06
C VAL A 22 -9.49 -1.63 5.55
N GLU A 23 -9.16 -2.30 4.45
CA GLU A 23 -10.02 -3.33 3.88
C GLU A 23 -10.24 -4.49 4.84
N GLN A 24 -9.17 -4.96 5.49
CA GLN A 24 -9.29 -6.04 6.46
C GLN A 24 -10.03 -5.62 7.73
N ALA A 25 -9.84 -4.39 8.20
CA ALA A 25 -10.56 -3.85 9.35
C ALA A 25 -12.07 -3.74 9.05
N LEU A 26 -12.42 -3.29 7.85
CA LEU A 26 -13.81 -3.23 7.39
C LEU A 26 -14.44 -4.62 7.25
N ALA A 27 -13.71 -5.57 6.64
CA ALA A 27 -14.19 -6.94 6.46
C ALA A 27 -14.42 -7.67 7.80
N GLN A 28 -13.53 -7.45 8.78
CA GLN A 28 -13.60 -8.10 10.10
C GLN A 28 -14.44 -7.32 11.12
N ARG A 29 -14.85 -6.08 10.80
CA ARG A 29 -15.48 -5.13 11.74
C ARG A 29 -14.70 -5.01 13.05
N GLY A 30 -13.38 -4.97 12.95
CA GLY A 30 -12.48 -5.03 14.10
C GLY A 30 -11.03 -4.78 13.74
N TRP A 31 -10.14 -4.98 14.71
CA TRP A 31 -8.70 -4.84 14.49
C TRP A 31 -8.20 -5.98 13.62
N PRO A 32 -7.59 -5.69 12.46
CA PRO A 32 -7.12 -6.72 11.56
C PRO A 32 -5.87 -7.40 12.12
N ASP A 33 -5.72 -8.68 11.80
CA ASP A 33 -4.50 -9.43 12.11
C ASP A 33 -3.27 -8.80 11.42
N PRO A 34 -2.21 -8.47 12.16
CA PRO A 34 -1.03 -7.81 11.60
C PRO A 34 -0.29 -8.64 10.55
N GLU A 35 -0.28 -9.97 10.68
CA GLU A 35 0.39 -10.84 9.71
C GLU A 35 -0.37 -10.90 8.40
N SER A 36 -1.67 -11.11 8.47
CA SER A 36 -2.57 -11.09 7.32
C SER A 36 -2.54 -9.74 6.59
N THR A 37 -2.46 -8.63 7.35
CA THR A 37 -2.36 -7.28 6.80
C THR A 37 -1.08 -7.10 6.02
N ARG A 38 0.03 -7.62 6.57
CA ARG A 38 1.33 -7.57 5.90
C ARG A 38 1.35 -8.36 4.60
N VAL A 39 0.78 -9.58 4.60
CA VAL A 39 0.69 -10.41 3.39
C VAL A 39 -0.08 -9.70 2.29
N ARG A 40 -1.24 -9.11 2.62
CA ARG A 40 -2.04 -8.33 1.66
C ARG A 40 -1.32 -7.07 1.16
N ALA A 41 -0.62 -6.38 2.05
CA ALA A 41 0.17 -5.19 1.70
C ALA A 41 1.23 -5.53 0.64
N TYR A 42 1.92 -6.66 0.79
CA TYR A 42 2.90 -7.12 -0.20
C TYR A 42 2.25 -7.47 -1.55
N GLN A 43 1.08 -8.12 -1.55
CA GLN A 43 0.35 -8.41 -2.78
C GLN A 43 0.00 -7.12 -3.54
N TYR A 44 -0.58 -6.12 -2.85
CA TYR A 44 -0.88 -4.82 -3.45
C TYR A 44 0.37 -4.08 -3.93
N TYR A 45 1.48 -4.21 -3.21
CA TYR A 45 2.74 -3.60 -3.62
C TYR A 45 3.29 -4.24 -4.90
N GLU A 46 3.28 -5.57 -5.01
CA GLU A 46 3.73 -6.29 -6.21
C GLU A 46 2.85 -5.98 -7.42
N GLU A 47 1.52 -5.94 -7.25
CA GLU A 47 0.58 -5.55 -8.29
C GLU A 47 0.81 -4.11 -8.77
N ALA A 48 1.01 -3.18 -7.84
CA ALA A 48 1.27 -1.78 -8.17
C ALA A 48 2.63 -1.59 -8.86
N LEU A 49 3.66 -2.34 -8.44
CA LEU A 49 4.95 -2.38 -9.12
C LEU A 49 4.83 -2.94 -10.53
N ALA A 50 4.10 -4.05 -10.71
CA ALA A 50 3.84 -4.64 -12.02
C ALA A 50 3.12 -3.63 -12.93
N ALA A 51 2.06 -2.99 -12.44
CA ALA A 51 1.33 -1.95 -13.18
C ALA A 51 2.22 -0.75 -13.56
N ARG A 52 3.12 -0.32 -12.66
CA ARG A 52 4.08 0.75 -12.93
C ARG A 52 5.09 0.36 -14.00
N ASN A 53 5.59 -0.88 -13.96
CA ASN A 53 6.57 -1.39 -14.91
C ASN A 53 5.95 -1.74 -16.27
N SER A 54 4.67 -2.10 -16.30
CA SER A 54 3.91 -2.37 -17.52
C SER A 54 3.41 -1.11 -18.23
N LYS A 55 3.36 0.04 -17.56
CA LYS A 55 3.09 1.32 -18.24
C LYS A 55 4.27 1.64 -19.16
N PRO A 56 4.07 1.75 -20.50
CA PRO A 56 5.11 2.23 -21.38
C PRO A 56 5.51 3.62 -20.90
N ARG A 57 6.81 3.82 -20.68
CA ARG A 57 7.37 5.16 -20.52
C ARG A 57 7.20 5.83 -21.88
N ASP A 58 6.12 6.60 -22.03
CA ASP A 58 5.99 7.52 -23.15
C ASP A 58 7.24 8.41 -23.15
N ARG A 59 7.89 8.48 -24.31
CA ARG A 59 9.33 8.73 -24.47
C ARG A 59 9.63 10.21 -24.65
#